data_AF-A0A8X6RK23-F1
#
_entry.id   AF-A0A8X6RK23-F1
#
_cell.length_a   1.000
_cell.length_b   1.000
_cell.length_c   1.000
_cell.angle_alpha   90.00
_cell.angle_beta   90.00
_cell.angle_gamma   90.00
#
_symmetry.space_group_name_H-M   'P 1'
#
loop_
_entity.id
_entity.type
_entity.pdbx_description
1 polymer ?
#
loop_
_entity_poly.entity_id
_entity_poly.type
_entity_poly.pdbx_seq_one_letter_code
_entity_poly.pdbx_strand_id
1 'polypeptide(L)'
;MMAQRRQLDMFTKGRIVGMLESSRSQTEVSRILNVDQSVISRLWQRFQRTRDVTQQPVSGQPRVTTPRQDQYLVMSARCQRDSTARALGSVLIVATGI
;
A
#
# COMPACT_ATOMS: atom_id res chain seq x y z
N MET A 1 10.69 15.75 8.08
CA MET A 1 10.13 14.95 9.19
C MET A 1 9.41 13.74 8.61
N MET A 2 9.79 12.52 8.96
CA MET A 2 9.05 11.31 8.57
C MET A 2 7.88 11.13 9.53
N ALA A 3 6.63 11.26 9.04
CA ALA A 3 5.46 11.00 9.85
C ALA A 3 5.30 9.49 10.05
N GLN A 4 5.63 8.99 11.24
CA GLN A 4 5.44 7.58 11.57
C GLN A 4 3.93 7.27 11.61
N ARG A 5 3.45 6.51 10.64
CA ARG A 5 2.05 6.06 10.59
C ARG A 5 1.84 5.00 11.67
N ARG A 6 1.42 5.42 12.86
CA ARG A 6 0.93 4.49 13.88
C ARG A 6 -0.38 3.87 13.40
N GLN A 7 -0.40 2.55 13.41
CA GLN A 7 -1.55 1.79 12.97
C GLN A 7 -2.53 1.60 14.13
N LEU A 8 -3.83 1.82 13.86
CA LEU A 8 -4.88 1.52 14.82
C LEU A 8 -5.07 0.01 14.94
N ASP A 9 -5.23 -0.47 16.17
CA ASP A 9 -5.44 -1.87 16.49
C ASP A 9 -6.70 -2.43 15.82
N MET A 10 -6.65 -3.72 15.46
CA MET A 10 -7.71 -4.40 14.72
C MET A 10 -9.00 -4.48 15.54
N PHE A 11 -8.89 -4.68 16.85
CA PHE A 11 -10.03 -4.70 17.75
C PHE A 11 -10.74 -3.33 17.81
N THR A 12 -9.97 -2.24 17.92
CA THR A 12 -10.52 -0.89 17.91
C THR A 12 -11.20 -0.56 16.57
N LYS A 13 -10.65 -1.01 15.43
CA LYS A 13 -11.29 -0.85 14.12
C LYS A 13 -12.64 -1.58 14.04
N GLY A 14 -12.70 -2.82 14.51
CA GLY A 14 -13.96 -3.60 14.54
C GLY A 14 -15.03 -2.92 15.39
N ARG A 15 -14.66 -2.38 16.56
CA ARG A 15 -15.58 -1.62 17.42
C ARG A 15 -16.08 -0.34 16.74
N ILE A 16 -15.22 0.41 16.06
CA ILE A 16 -15.62 1.61 15.31
C ILE A 16 -16.65 1.24 14.23
N VAL A 17 -16.38 0.19 13.45
CA VAL A 17 -17.26 -0.26 12.37
C VAL A 17 -18.62 -0.69 12.93
N GLY A 18 -18.66 -1.53 13.97
CA GLY A 18 -19.93 -1.96 14.57
C GLY A 18 -20.76 -0.82 15.17
N MET A 19 -20.11 0.21 15.73
CA MET A 19 -20.79 1.41 16.22
C MET A 19 -21.35 2.26 15.08
N LEU A 20 -20.61 2.38 13.95
CA LEU A 20 -21.06 3.13 12.78
C LEU A 20 -22.20 2.42 12.04
N GLU A 21 -22.19 1.09 11.97
CA GLU A 21 -23.30 0.29 11.42
C GLU A 21 -24.59 0.45 12.24
N SER A 22 -24.46 0.69 13.55
CA SER A 22 -25.57 1.00 14.45
C SER A 22 -26.09 2.44 14.33
N SER A 23 -25.74 3.17 13.25
CA SER A 23 -26.14 4.55 12.95
C SER A 23 -25.73 5.60 14.00
N ARG A 24 -24.68 5.33 14.80
CA ARG A 24 -24.11 6.32 15.74
C ARG A 24 -23.34 7.40 14.97
N SER A 25 -23.35 8.63 15.49
CA SER A 25 -22.62 9.73 14.86
C SER A 25 -21.09 9.53 15.00
N GLN A 26 -20.32 9.89 13.97
CA GLN A 26 -18.85 9.78 14.00
C GLN A 26 -18.23 10.57 15.17
N THR A 27 -18.85 11.69 15.54
CA THR A 27 -18.47 12.55 16.67
C THR A 27 -18.67 11.86 18.02
N GLU A 28 -19.73 11.07 18.18
CA GLU A 28 -19.96 10.29 19.39
C GLU A 28 -18.97 9.13 19.50
N VAL A 29 -18.72 8.42 18.40
CA VAL A 29 -17.71 7.34 18.35
C VAL A 29 -16.31 7.87 18.65
N SER A 30 -15.98 9.07 18.14
CA SER A 30 -14.72 9.76 18.44
C SER A 30 -14.56 10.03 19.94
N ARG A 31 -15.61 10.54 20.60
CA ARG A 31 -15.59 10.81 22.05
C ARG A 31 -15.47 9.53 22.88
N ILE A 32 -16.18 8.46 22.51
CA ILE A 32 -16.18 7.19 23.26
C ILE A 32 -14.82 6.49 23.17
N LEU A 33 -14.20 6.50 21.99
CA LEU A 33 -12.96 5.76 21.75
C LEU A 33 -11.70 6.62 21.86
N ASN A 34 -11.86 7.92 22.10
CA ASN A 34 -10.78 8.92 22.08
C ASN A 34 -9.91 8.83 20.81
N VAL A 35 -10.55 8.57 19.68
CA VAL A 35 -9.93 8.46 18.36
C VAL A 35 -10.33 9.68 17.54
N ASP A 36 -9.35 10.26 16.84
CA ASP A 36 -9.59 11.41 15.98
C ASP A 36 -10.64 11.11 14.88
N GLN A 37 -11.53 12.07 14.64
CA GLN A 37 -12.60 11.92 13.65
C GLN A 37 -12.08 11.62 12.24
N SER A 38 -10.90 12.13 11.86
CA SER A 38 -10.30 11.85 10.56
C SER A 38 -9.91 10.38 10.38
N VAL A 39 -9.56 9.68 11.47
CA VAL A 39 -9.23 8.26 11.44
C VAL A 39 -10.50 7.44 11.25
N ILE A 40 -11.58 7.82 11.93
CA ILE A 40 -12.90 7.19 11.82
C ILE A 40 -13.45 7.35 10.40
N SER A 41 -13.41 8.58 9.85
CA SER A 41 -13.88 8.86 8.49
C SER A 41 -13.12 8.05 7.44
N ARG A 42 -11.78 8.03 7.52
CA ARG A 42 -10.93 7.23 6.61
C ARG A 42 -11.19 5.74 6.73
N LEU A 43 -11.38 5.23 7.95
CA LEU A 43 -11.70 3.82 8.18
C LEU A 43 -13.07 3.46 7.59
N TRP A 44 -14.08 4.31 7.79
CA TRP A 44 -15.43 4.11 7.27
C TRP A 44 -15.47 4.10 5.74
N GLN A 45 -14.79 5.05 5.09
CA GLN A 45 -14.66 5.07 3.63
C GLN A 45 -14.01 3.79 3.09
N ARG A 46 -12.94 3.32 3.75
CA ARG A 46 -12.28 2.06 3.38
C ARG A 46 -13.21 0.86 3.56
N PHE A 47 -13.93 0.81 4.67
CA PHE A 47 -14.88 -0.26 4.97
C PHE A 47 -16.03 -0.30 3.96
N GLN A 48 -16.60 0.84 3.56
CA GLN A 48 -17.63 0.88 2.52
C GLN A 48 -17.14 0.30 1.18
N ARG A 49 -15.88 0.58 0.82
CA ARG A 49 -15.28 0.13 -0.45
C ARG A 49 -14.96 -1.36 -0.47
N THR A 50 -14.41 -1.88 0.63
CA THR A 50 -13.85 -3.25 0.66
C THR A 50 -14.74 -4.23 1.44
N ARG A 51 -15.69 -3.74 2.23
CA ARG A 51 -16.50 -4.51 3.22
C ARG A 51 -15.65 -5.36 4.15
N ASP A 52 -14.42 -4.92 4.38
CA ASP A 52 -13.46 -5.62 5.19
C ASP A 52 -12.77 -4.63 6.14
N VAL A 53 -12.67 -5.06 7.39
CA VAL A 53 -11.99 -4.35 8.46
C VAL A 53 -10.52 -4.75 8.50
N THR A 54 -10.18 -5.91 7.90
CA THR A 54 -8.84 -6.46 7.95
C THR A 54 -7.85 -5.59 7.20
N GLN A 55 -6.59 -5.81 7.53
CA GLN A 55 -5.52 -5.21 6.79
C GLN A 55 -5.41 -5.88 5.44
N GLN A 56 -6.00 -5.24 4.43
CA GLN A 56 -5.63 -5.55 3.06
C GLN A 56 -4.10 -5.46 2.94
N PRO A 57 -3.43 -6.49 2.38
CA PRO A 57 -2.03 -6.40 2.03
C PRO A 57 -1.80 -5.12 1.24
N VAL A 58 -0.73 -4.39 1.55
CA VAL A 58 -0.32 -3.28 0.67
C VAL A 58 0.07 -3.93 -0.64
N SER A 59 -0.84 -3.92 -1.60
CA SER A 59 -0.54 -4.38 -2.95
C SER A 59 0.53 -3.45 -3.50
N GLY A 60 1.73 -3.98 -3.65
CA GLY A 60 2.79 -3.30 -4.38
C GLY A 60 2.45 -3.27 -5.88
N GLN A 61 3.24 -2.53 -6.64
CA GLN A 61 3.21 -2.66 -8.09
C GLN A 61 3.59 -4.09 -8.47
N PRO A 62 2.80 -4.78 -9.34
CA PRO A 62 3.19 -6.09 -9.84
C PRO A 62 4.58 -6.02 -10.47
N ARG A 63 5.47 -6.93 -10.06
CA ARG A 63 6.83 -6.98 -10.61
C ARG A 63 6.76 -7.55 -12.02
N VAL A 64 7.08 -6.72 -13.01
CA VAL A 64 7.19 -7.13 -14.41
C VAL A 64 8.50 -7.87 -14.66
N THR A 65 9.56 -7.50 -13.95
CA THR A 65 10.88 -8.12 -14.02
C THR A 65 11.08 -9.15 -12.91
N THR A 66 11.76 -10.25 -13.24
CA THR A 66 12.21 -11.24 -12.26
C THR A 66 13.43 -10.74 -11.49
N PRO A 67 13.70 -11.24 -10.28
CA PRO A 67 14.88 -10.83 -9.50
C PRO A 67 16.21 -11.01 -10.25
N ARG A 68 16.31 -12.03 -11.12
CA ARG A 68 17.50 -12.28 -11.94
C ARG A 68 17.68 -11.23 -13.04
N GLN A 69 16.58 -10.79 -13.66
CA GLN A 69 16.58 -9.71 -14.65
C GLN A 69 16.94 -8.38 -14.01
N ASP A 70 16.44 -8.10 -12.81
CA ASP A 70 16.80 -6.90 -12.04
C ASP A 70 18.30 -6.87 -11.74
N GLN A 71 18.88 -8.01 -11.31
CA GLN A 71 20.32 -8.12 -11.09
C GLN A 71 21.13 -7.86 -12.37
N TYR A 72 20.69 -8.43 -13.49
CA TYR A 72 21.32 -8.19 -14.79
C TYR A 72 21.23 -6.70 -15.19
N LEU A 73 20.07 -6.06 -15.05
CA LEU A 73 19.90 -4.64 -15.33
C LEU A 73 20.81 -3.77 -14.46
N VAL A 74 20.92 -4.07 -13.17
CA VAL A 74 21.80 -3.33 -12.25
C VAL A 74 23.27 -3.51 -12.63
N MET A 75 23.69 -4.72 -13.01
CA MET A 75 25.06 -4.96 -13.46
C MET A 75 25.36 -4.25 -14.78
N SER A 76 24.47 -4.37 -15.76
CA SER A 76 24.62 -3.72 -17.07
C SER A 76 24.63 -2.20 -16.95
N ALA A 77 23.74 -1.61 -16.15
CA ALA A 77 23.72 -0.17 -15.89
C ALA A 77 24.98 0.33 -15.16
N ARG A 78 25.61 -0.51 -14.33
CA ARG A 78 26.88 -0.18 -13.66
C ARG A 78 28.07 -0.24 -14.63
N CYS A 79 28.10 -1.21 -15.52
CA CYS A 79 29.18 -1.38 -16.51
C CYS A 79 29.07 -0.36 -17.66
N GLN A 80 27.86 0.04 -18.05
CA GLN A 80 27.60 0.92 -19.19
C GLN A 80 26.89 2.19 -18.71
N ARG A 81 27.66 3.12 -18.13
CA ARG A 81 27.12 4.37 -17.56
C ARG A 81 26.39 5.25 -18.56
N ASP A 82 26.76 5.19 -19.85
CA ASP A 82 26.17 6.01 -20.92
C ASP A 82 25.02 5.32 -21.67
N SER A 83 24.64 4.10 -21.26
CA SER A 83 23.57 3.37 -21.94
C SER A 83 22.19 3.85 -21.53
N THR A 84 21.38 4.14 -22.55
CA THR A 84 19.97 4.52 -22.38
C THR A 84 19.14 3.34 -21.89
N ALA A 85 18.08 3.61 -21.11
CA ALA A 85 17.14 2.59 -20.63
C ALA A 85 16.58 1.69 -21.74
N ARG A 86 16.36 2.24 -22.95
CA ARG A 86 15.90 1.48 -24.13
C ARG A 86 16.93 0.47 -24.63
N ALA A 87 18.22 0.83 -24.61
CA ALA A 87 19.30 -0.07 -24.99
C ALA A 87 19.40 -1.23 -23.98
N LEU A 88 19.36 -0.93 -22.68
CA LEU A 88 19.36 -1.94 -21.62
C LEU A 88 18.13 -2.87 -21.71
N GLY A 89 16.95 -2.31 -21.97
CA GLY A 89 15.73 -3.08 -22.19
C GLY A 89 15.81 -4.00 -23.40
N SER A 90 16.37 -3.53 -24.52
CA SER A 90 16.54 -4.36 -25.72
C SER A 90 17.46 -5.56 -25.49
N VAL A 91 18.58 -5.35 -24.76
CA VAL A 91 19.50 -6.44 -24.41
C VAL A 91 18.83 -7.44 -23.47
N LEU A 92 18.04 -6.96 -22.51
CA LEU A 92 17.29 -7.82 -21.61
C LEU A 92 16.28 -8.70 -22.36
N ILE A 93 15.55 -8.11 -23.30
CA ILE A 93 14.58 -8.81 -24.17
C ILE A 93 15.31 -9.90 -24.98
N VAL A 94 16.45 -9.58 -25.60
CA VAL A 94 17.25 -10.57 -26.35
C VAL A 94 17.78 -11.68 -25.44
N ALA A 95 18.21 -11.36 -24.22
CA ALA A 95 18.80 -12.32 -23.29
C ALA A 95 17.77 -13.22 -22.59
N THR A 96 16.51 -12.76 -22.44
CA THR A 96 15.48 -13.49 -21.71
C THR A 96 14.24 -13.88 -22.53
N GLY A 97 14.11 -13.40 -23.76
CA GLY A 97 13.06 -13.81 -24.70
C GLY A 97 11.65 -13.35 -24.32
N ILE A 98 11.53 -12.23 -23.60
CA ILE A 98 10.24 -11.58 -23.25
C ILE A 98 9.92 -10.51 -24.28
#